data_AF-A0A381N5G3-F1
#
_entry.id   AF-A0A381N5G3-F1
#
_cell.length_a   1.000
_cell.length_b   1.000
_cell.length_c   1.000
_cell.angle_alpha   90.00
_cell.angle_beta   90.00
_cell.angle_gamma   90.00
#
_symmetry.space_group_name_H-M   'P 1'
#
loop_
_entity.id
_entity.type
_entity.pdbx_description
1 polymer ?
#
loop_
_entity_poly.entity_id
_entity_poly.type
_entity_poly.pdbx_seq_one_letter_code
_entity_poly.pdbx_strand_id
1 'polypeptide(L)'
;VVTLQALFGLMVFIGIAVLFSEQRRMLNWQLLAAGLGLQFLVAFVMFRFELLQELLNALNRVVIAIADATETGSLFLFGYLGGDPSNVAYPFSIDNPEATVILAFRILPLILIFTVLSAILWHFRILPVIVRGFSVVLRRAMGVSGAVGLSAAANIFIGMVESPALIRPYIKGLTRSELFVVMSCGMATIAGTVMVLYSVILGEVIDNALGHILTASVISAPAAIMLALIMVPAAPKDSAKIAGGDAVDISTDYHNVMDAIVRGTSDGLKLMVNVGAMLLVFIALVALFNSALLLVPYSSNDPFTLQTILGWMFAPLVWLMGIPWQEAQLAGTLMGIKTALNELLAFLALVDLPAESLSDKSTIIMTYALCGFANFGSLGIMIAGLTGMCSERTREIVALAPKSLISGTLATCMTGTIAGLLSF
;
A
#
# COMPACT_ATOMS: atom_id res chain seq x y z
N VAL A 1 -14.91 -22.80 12.21
CA VAL A 1 -15.88 -21.75 11.79
C VAL A 1 -15.17 -20.61 11.07
N VAL A 2 -14.14 -20.01 11.66
CA VAL A 2 -13.41 -18.86 11.08
C VAL A 2 -12.76 -19.15 9.71
N THR A 3 -12.26 -20.36 9.48
CA THR A 3 -11.70 -20.75 8.16
C THR A 3 -12.76 -20.75 7.04
N LEU A 4 -13.97 -21.26 7.32
CA LEU A 4 -15.07 -21.26 6.36
C LEU A 4 -15.57 -19.84 6.09
N GLN A 5 -15.61 -19.00 7.13
CA GLN A 5 -15.92 -17.57 7.04
C GLN A 5 -14.94 -16.83 6.12
N ALA A 6 -13.63 -17.02 6.31
CA ALA A 6 -12.60 -16.41 5.48
C ALA A 6 -12.64 -16.90 4.02
N LEU A 7 -12.85 -18.20 3.79
CA LEU A 7 -13.03 -18.74 2.43
C LEU A 7 -14.28 -18.19 1.75
N PHE A 8 -15.38 -18.05 2.49
CA PHE A 8 -16.58 -17.37 2.01
C PHE A 8 -16.31 -15.89 1.69
N GLY A 9 -15.53 -15.21 2.53
CA GLY A 9 -15.08 -13.84 2.29
C GLY A 9 -14.35 -13.65 0.98
N LEU A 10 -13.39 -14.51 0.65
CA LEU A 10 -12.69 -14.48 -0.65
C LEU A 10 -13.67 -14.55 -1.83
N MET A 11 -14.67 -15.44 -1.74
CA MET A 11 -15.71 -15.56 -2.78
C MET A 11 -16.57 -14.29 -2.86
N VAL A 12 -16.91 -13.69 -1.71
CA VAL A 12 -17.67 -12.44 -1.66
C VAL A 12 -16.87 -11.27 -2.23
N PHE A 13 -15.58 -11.13 -1.93
CA PHE A 13 -14.75 -10.06 -2.50
C PHE A 13 -14.64 -10.14 -4.02
N ILE A 14 -14.48 -11.36 -4.56
CA ILE A 14 -14.56 -11.60 -6.01
C ILE A 14 -15.96 -11.25 -6.54
N GLY A 15 -17.02 -11.63 -5.82
CA GLY A 15 -18.40 -11.27 -6.15
C GLY A 15 -18.61 -9.75 -6.23
N ILE A 16 -18.08 -8.99 -5.27
CA ILE A 16 -18.12 -7.52 -5.29
C ILE A 16 -17.38 -6.98 -6.51
N ALA A 17 -16.19 -7.50 -6.83
CA ALA A 17 -15.46 -7.09 -8.03
C ALA A 17 -16.26 -7.36 -9.33
N VAL A 18 -17.00 -8.47 -9.40
CA VAL A 18 -17.90 -8.77 -10.52
C VAL A 18 -19.06 -7.77 -10.60
N LEU A 19 -19.63 -7.34 -9.47
CA LEU A 19 -20.70 -6.34 -9.45
C LEU A 19 -20.25 -4.99 -10.03
N PHE A 20 -19.00 -4.60 -9.78
CA PHE A 20 -18.40 -3.37 -10.31
C PHE A 20 -17.75 -3.54 -11.70
N SER A 21 -17.89 -4.73 -12.32
CA SER A 21 -17.29 -5.01 -13.63
C SER A 21 -17.95 -4.24 -14.77
N GLU A 22 -17.13 -3.75 -15.71
CA GLU A 22 -17.60 -3.17 -16.99
C GLU A 22 -18.23 -4.23 -17.91
N GLN A 23 -17.90 -5.51 -17.72
CA GLN A 23 -18.49 -6.61 -18.47
C GLN A 23 -18.85 -7.74 -17.51
N ARG A 24 -20.14 -7.88 -17.19
CA ARG A 24 -20.68 -8.96 -16.32
C ARG A 24 -20.68 -10.35 -16.98
N ARG A 25 -19.68 -10.65 -17.83
CA ARG A 25 -19.50 -11.95 -18.48
C ARG A 25 -18.75 -12.90 -17.56
N MET A 26 -18.78 -14.20 -17.90
CA MET A 26 -18.16 -15.25 -17.10
C MET A 26 -16.68 -14.96 -16.83
N LEU A 27 -16.31 -15.11 -15.56
CA LEU A 27 -14.95 -15.00 -15.06
C LEU A 27 -14.03 -15.98 -15.80
N ASN A 28 -12.87 -15.49 -16.23
CA ASN A 28 -11.82 -16.38 -16.73
C ASN A 28 -11.29 -17.21 -15.55
N TRP A 29 -11.66 -18.48 -15.48
CA TRP A 29 -11.23 -19.39 -14.41
C TRP A 29 -9.71 -19.55 -14.32
N GLN A 30 -8.98 -19.39 -15.43
CA GLN A 30 -7.53 -19.42 -15.43
C GLN A 30 -6.96 -18.21 -14.67
N LEU A 31 -7.54 -17.02 -14.88
CA LEU A 31 -7.14 -15.81 -14.17
C LEU A 31 -7.44 -15.92 -12.67
N LEU A 32 -8.61 -16.44 -12.31
CA LEU A 32 -8.96 -16.66 -10.90
C LEU A 32 -8.02 -17.67 -10.23
N ALA A 33 -7.78 -18.80 -10.89
CA ALA A 33 -6.88 -19.83 -10.38
C ALA A 33 -5.44 -19.33 -10.27
N ALA A 34 -4.95 -18.57 -11.25
CA ALA A 34 -3.62 -17.97 -11.21
C ALA A 34 -3.51 -16.88 -10.14
N GLY A 35 -4.51 -15.99 -10.04
CA GLY A 35 -4.51 -14.88 -9.09
C GLY A 35 -4.60 -15.36 -7.64
N LEU A 36 -5.54 -16.24 -7.32
CA LEU A 36 -5.64 -16.85 -5.99
C LEU A 36 -4.45 -17.78 -5.73
N GLY A 37 -4.09 -18.61 -6.69
CA GLY A 37 -2.98 -19.55 -6.58
C GLY A 37 -1.66 -18.84 -6.28
N LEU A 38 -1.36 -17.73 -6.95
CA LEU A 38 -0.14 -16.97 -6.70
C LEU A 38 -0.19 -16.27 -5.33
N GLN A 39 -1.33 -15.72 -4.91
CA GLN A 39 -1.48 -15.15 -3.57
C GLN A 39 -1.21 -16.20 -2.47
N PHE A 40 -1.88 -17.35 -2.54
CA PHE A 40 -1.68 -18.45 -1.59
C PHE A 40 -0.27 -19.00 -1.64
N LEU A 41 0.31 -19.18 -2.84
CA LEU A 41 1.67 -19.67 -3.01
C LEU A 41 2.69 -18.72 -2.39
N VAL A 42 2.59 -17.43 -2.68
CA VAL A 42 3.49 -16.41 -2.10
C VAL A 42 3.35 -16.39 -0.59
N ALA A 43 2.11 -16.31 -0.07
CA ALA A 43 1.86 -16.26 1.35
C ALA A 43 2.39 -17.52 2.07
N PHE A 44 2.12 -18.70 1.50
CA PHE A 44 2.63 -19.96 2.03
C PHE A 44 4.16 -20.02 2.02
N VAL A 45 4.80 -19.60 0.92
CA VAL A 45 6.26 -19.59 0.83
C VAL A 45 6.87 -18.63 1.86
N MET A 46 6.30 -17.43 2.02
CA MET A 46 6.78 -16.41 2.96
C MET A 46 6.62 -16.86 4.42
N PHE A 47 5.52 -17.55 4.76
CA PHE A 47 5.26 -17.99 6.14
C PHE A 47 5.87 -19.33 6.50
N ARG A 48 6.10 -20.24 5.54
CA ARG A 48 6.54 -21.61 5.86
C ARG A 48 8.05 -21.81 5.78
N PHE A 49 8.77 -21.04 4.97
CA PHE A 49 10.20 -21.23 4.76
C PHE A 49 11.03 -20.39 5.73
N GLU A 50 11.66 -21.05 6.69
CA GLU A 50 12.52 -20.41 7.72
C GLU A 50 13.62 -19.53 7.11
N LEU A 51 14.29 -19.98 6.04
CA LEU A 51 15.31 -19.19 5.33
C LEU A 51 14.76 -17.84 4.86
N LEU A 52 13.50 -17.81 4.43
CA LEU A 52 12.87 -16.60 3.93
C LEU A 52 12.45 -15.69 5.08
N GLN A 53 11.97 -16.26 6.19
CA GLN A 53 11.75 -15.49 7.43
C GLN A 53 13.06 -14.90 7.97
N GLU A 54 14.18 -15.64 7.93
CA GLU A 54 15.51 -15.14 8.28
C GLU A 54 15.96 -14.00 7.37
N LEU A 55 15.71 -14.12 6.06
CA LEU A 55 15.99 -13.04 5.11
C LEU A 55 15.13 -11.80 5.39
N LEU A 56 13.84 -11.98 5.68
CA LEU A 56 12.93 -10.89 6.07
C LEU A 56 13.40 -10.23 7.38
N ASN A 57 13.81 -11.02 8.37
CA ASN A 57 14.39 -10.53 9.62
C ASN A 57 15.71 -9.78 9.39
N ALA A 58 16.54 -10.24 8.45
CA ALA A 58 17.76 -9.54 8.05
C ALA A 58 17.45 -8.20 7.39
N LEU A 59 16.44 -8.14 6.52
CA LEU A 59 15.94 -6.89 5.95
C LEU A 59 15.40 -5.96 7.04
N ASN A 60 14.73 -6.49 8.07
CA ASN A 60 14.25 -5.69 9.21
C ASN A 60 15.40 -5.00 9.95
N ARG A 61 16.51 -5.70 10.17
CA ARG A 61 17.73 -5.10 10.76
C ARG A 61 18.33 -4.00 9.89
N VAL A 62 18.35 -4.19 8.57
CA VAL A 62 18.82 -3.16 7.63
C VAL A 62 17.93 -1.93 7.72
N VAL A 63 16.62 -2.12 7.83
CA VAL A 63 15.65 -1.03 7.96
C VAL A 63 15.84 -0.25 9.26
N ILE A 64 16.03 -0.92 10.39
CA ILE A 64 16.33 -0.27 11.67
C ILE A 64 17.64 0.54 11.56
N ALA A 65 18.69 -0.04 10.96
CA ALA A 65 19.94 0.69 10.76
C ALA A 65 19.78 1.93 9.87
N ILE A 66 18.89 1.90 8.87
CA ILE A 66 18.56 3.06 8.06
C ILE A 66 17.78 4.10 8.89
N ALA A 67 16.86 3.67 9.75
CA ALA A 67 16.13 4.55 10.65
C ALA A 67 17.08 5.26 11.62
N ASP A 68 18.01 4.53 12.25
CA ASP A 68 19.02 5.09 13.17
C ASP A 68 19.96 6.07 12.44
N ALA A 69 20.37 5.73 11.21
CA ALA A 69 21.18 6.62 10.37
C ALA A 69 20.41 7.89 9.97
N THR A 70 19.11 7.76 9.68
CA THR A 70 18.23 8.89 9.38
C THR A 70 18.07 9.77 10.61
N GLU A 71 17.87 9.19 11.79
CA GLU A 71 17.76 9.91 13.05
C GLU A 71 19.04 10.71 13.32
N THR A 72 20.21 10.13 13.09
CA THR A 72 21.50 10.85 13.21
C THR A 72 21.52 12.11 12.33
N GLY A 73 21.05 12.00 11.09
CA GLY A 73 20.94 13.14 10.16
C GLY A 73 19.88 14.16 10.58
N SER A 74 18.71 13.69 11.02
CA SER A 74 17.60 14.54 11.50
C SER A 74 17.98 15.29 12.77
N LEU A 75 18.67 14.65 13.72
CA LEU A 75 19.20 15.27 14.93
C LEU A 75 20.19 16.37 14.61
N PHE A 76 21.08 16.14 13.64
CA PHE A 76 22.03 17.16 13.22
C PHE A 76 21.31 18.39 12.60
N LEU A 77 20.29 18.17 11.77
CA LEU A 77 19.62 19.24 11.04
C LEU A 77 18.56 19.98 11.87
N PHE A 78 17.78 19.25 12.66
CA PHE A 78 16.59 19.75 13.37
C PHE A 78 16.76 19.76 14.90
N GLY A 79 17.90 19.31 15.43
CA GLY A 79 18.15 19.23 16.86
C GLY A 79 17.17 18.27 17.55
N TYR A 80 16.73 18.63 18.75
CA TYR A 80 15.84 17.79 19.57
C TYR A 80 14.48 17.49 18.93
N LEU A 81 14.08 18.23 17.88
CA LEU A 81 12.82 17.99 17.17
C LEU A 81 12.90 16.78 16.22
N GLY A 82 14.11 16.39 15.81
CA GLY A 82 14.33 15.34 14.81
C GLY A 82 14.71 13.97 15.38
N GLY A 83 14.88 13.85 16.69
CA GLY A 83 15.27 12.60 17.33
C GLY A 83 14.16 11.92 18.12
N ASP A 84 14.47 10.73 18.62
CA ASP A 84 13.60 9.95 19.48
C ASP A 84 13.47 10.61 20.87
N PRO A 85 12.24 10.90 21.35
CA PRO A 85 12.04 11.44 22.69
C PRO A 85 12.65 10.62 23.82
N SER A 86 12.87 9.32 23.61
CA SER A 86 13.54 8.45 24.58
C SER A 86 15.05 8.69 24.70
N ASN A 87 15.68 9.24 23.65
CA ASN A 87 17.15 9.31 23.53
C ASN A 87 17.68 10.74 23.32
N VAL A 88 16.82 11.75 23.46
CA VAL A 88 17.14 13.16 23.22
C VAL A 88 17.06 13.98 24.50
N ALA A 89 18.11 14.75 24.78
CA ALA A 89 18.10 15.73 25.85
C ALA A 89 17.36 17.00 25.41
N TYR A 90 16.18 17.22 26.00
CA TYR A 90 15.41 18.43 25.75
C TYR A 90 15.92 19.62 26.57
N PRO A 91 15.85 20.84 26.04
CA PRO A 91 16.28 22.04 26.76
C PRO A 91 15.30 22.52 27.84
N PHE A 92 14.21 21.78 28.07
CA PHE A 92 13.13 22.07 29.02
C PHE A 92 12.57 20.76 29.61
N SER A 93 11.84 20.87 30.73
CA SER A 93 11.16 19.72 31.35
C SER A 93 9.96 19.28 30.50
N ILE A 94 9.81 17.97 30.32
CA ILE A 94 8.70 17.37 29.58
C ILE A 94 7.94 16.41 30.48
N ASP A 95 6.63 16.63 30.57
CA ASP A 95 5.74 15.77 31.35
C ASP A 95 5.36 14.49 30.58
N ASN A 96 5.24 14.58 29.25
CA ASN A 96 4.95 13.45 28.37
C ASN A 96 5.90 13.42 27.16
N PRO A 97 7.00 12.64 27.21
CA PRO A 97 7.95 12.51 26.11
C PRO A 97 7.33 11.99 24.81
N GLU A 98 6.37 11.06 24.88
CA GLU A 98 5.73 10.47 23.69
C GLU A 98 4.95 11.52 22.89
N ALA A 99 4.36 12.51 23.56
CA ALA A 99 3.66 13.61 22.91
C ALA A 99 4.58 14.57 22.12
N THR A 100 5.91 14.39 22.21
CA THR A 100 6.89 15.22 21.51
C THR A 100 7.38 14.63 20.19
N VAL A 101 6.84 13.49 19.76
CA VAL A 101 7.12 12.93 18.43
C VAL A 101 6.53 13.83 17.35
N ILE A 102 7.40 14.53 16.62
CA ILE A 102 6.99 15.39 15.51
C ILE A 102 7.19 14.65 14.18
N LEU A 103 6.07 14.23 13.59
CA LEU A 103 6.04 13.50 12.32
C LEU A 103 6.87 14.19 11.22
N ALA A 104 6.80 15.53 11.13
CA ALA A 104 7.50 16.28 10.10
C ALA A 104 9.04 16.19 10.16
N PHE A 105 9.61 16.05 11.36
CA PHE A 105 11.06 16.10 11.58
C PHE A 105 11.67 14.75 11.92
N ARG A 106 10.87 13.77 12.37
CA ARG A 106 11.34 12.42 12.68
C ARG A 106 10.97 11.42 11.61
N ILE A 107 9.70 11.43 11.20
CA ILE A 107 9.12 10.40 10.33
C ILE A 107 9.34 10.72 8.84
N LEU A 108 9.00 11.95 8.42
CA LEU A 108 9.10 12.32 6.99
C LEU A 108 10.52 12.24 6.42
N PRO A 109 11.62 12.55 7.16
CA PRO A 109 12.97 12.38 6.64
C PRO A 109 13.34 10.95 6.23
N LEU A 110 12.68 9.92 6.79
CA LEU A 110 12.87 8.54 6.33
C LEU A 110 12.54 8.40 4.84
N ILE A 111 11.48 9.07 4.37
CA ILE A 111 11.08 9.08 2.95
C ILE A 111 12.24 9.57 2.07
N LEU A 112 12.94 10.64 2.49
CA LEU A 112 14.06 11.22 1.76
C LEU A 112 15.22 10.22 1.64
N ILE A 113 15.62 9.61 2.75
CA ILE A 113 16.73 8.63 2.77
C ILE A 113 16.39 7.40 1.94
N PHE A 114 15.16 6.89 2.01
CA PHE A 114 14.74 5.75 1.20
C PHE A 114 14.67 6.05 -0.29
N THR A 115 14.28 7.25 -0.70
CA THR A 115 14.34 7.65 -2.11
C THR A 115 15.78 7.68 -2.63
N VAL A 116 16.72 8.18 -1.81
CA VAL A 116 18.16 8.15 -2.13
C VAL A 116 18.68 6.72 -2.23
N LEU A 117 18.38 5.86 -1.25
CA LEU A 117 18.78 4.45 -1.27
C LEU A 117 18.20 3.72 -2.49
N SER A 118 16.94 3.97 -2.82
CA SER A 118 16.29 3.41 -4.00
C SER A 118 17.01 3.84 -5.28
N ALA A 119 17.37 5.13 -5.40
CA ALA A 119 18.14 5.65 -6.54
C ALA A 119 19.53 4.99 -6.65
N ILE A 120 20.21 4.78 -5.51
CA ILE A 120 21.51 4.08 -5.47
C ILE A 120 21.35 2.62 -5.92
N LEU A 121 20.37 1.88 -5.37
CA LEU A 121 20.10 0.49 -5.74
C LEU A 121 19.70 0.36 -7.22
N TRP A 122 19.06 1.39 -7.77
CA TRP A 122 18.73 1.46 -9.18
C TRP A 122 19.97 1.69 -10.05
N HIS A 123 20.85 2.62 -9.66
CA HIS A 123 22.13 2.87 -10.33
C HIS A 123 23.00 1.60 -10.40
N PHE A 124 23.07 0.84 -9.30
CA PHE A 124 23.77 -0.46 -9.25
C PHE A 124 23.01 -1.62 -9.92
N ARG A 125 21.84 -1.37 -10.52
CA ARG A 125 20.99 -2.36 -11.20
C ARG A 125 20.46 -3.49 -10.32
N ILE A 126 20.48 -3.34 -9.00
CA ILE A 126 19.94 -4.34 -8.06
C ILE A 126 18.40 -4.36 -8.16
N LEU A 127 17.75 -3.20 -7.97
CA LEU A 127 16.29 -3.10 -8.02
C LEU A 127 15.73 -3.46 -9.42
N PRO A 128 16.31 -3.00 -10.55
CA PRO A 128 15.91 -3.44 -11.89
C PRO A 128 15.96 -4.94 -12.14
N VAL A 129 16.90 -5.68 -11.55
CA VAL A 129 16.99 -7.14 -11.72
C VAL A 129 15.86 -7.83 -10.96
N ILE A 130 15.61 -7.40 -9.72
CA ILE A 130 14.51 -7.93 -8.88
C ILE A 130 13.17 -7.68 -9.59
N VAL A 131 12.91 -6.43 -9.99
CA VAL A 131 11.66 -6.03 -10.65
C VAL A 131 11.45 -6.81 -11.95
N ARG A 132 12.50 -7.06 -12.75
CA ARG A 132 12.40 -7.91 -13.95
C ARG A 132 12.00 -9.34 -13.62
N GLY A 133 12.55 -9.91 -12.56
CA GLY A 133 12.18 -11.25 -12.08
C GLY A 133 10.68 -11.34 -11.77
N PHE A 134 10.17 -10.43 -10.94
CA PHE A 134 8.74 -10.37 -10.60
C PHE A 134 7.86 -10.11 -11.84
N SER A 135 8.27 -9.20 -12.73
CA SER A 135 7.55 -8.90 -13.96
C SER A 135 7.37 -10.12 -14.85
N VAL A 136 8.41 -10.95 -15.01
CA VAL A 136 8.34 -12.21 -15.78
C VAL A 136 7.34 -13.19 -15.16
N VAL A 137 7.34 -13.32 -13.83
CA VAL A 137 6.39 -14.19 -13.11
C VAL A 137 4.96 -13.70 -13.31
N LEU A 138 4.70 -12.41 -13.08
CA LEU A 138 3.37 -11.81 -13.21
C LEU A 138 2.86 -11.87 -14.65
N ARG A 139 3.72 -11.59 -15.65
CA ARG A 139 3.39 -11.70 -17.07
C ARG A 139 2.99 -13.11 -17.45
N ARG A 140 3.77 -14.12 -17.05
CA ARG A 140 3.50 -15.52 -17.39
C ARG A 140 2.28 -16.08 -16.68
N ALA A 141 2.10 -15.74 -15.40
CA ALA A 141 1.01 -16.27 -14.59
C ALA A 141 -0.34 -15.57 -14.88
N MET A 142 -0.34 -14.25 -15.05
CA MET A 142 -1.56 -13.44 -15.10
C MET A 142 -1.91 -12.93 -16.51
N GLY A 143 -1.05 -13.17 -17.51
CA GLY A 143 -1.32 -12.78 -18.90
C GLY A 143 -1.32 -11.26 -19.13
N VAL A 144 -0.60 -10.48 -18.31
CA VAL A 144 -0.41 -9.03 -18.49
C VAL A 144 0.75 -8.73 -19.44
N SER A 145 0.76 -7.56 -20.07
CA SER A 145 1.86 -7.16 -20.97
C SER A 145 3.16 -6.89 -20.21
N GLY A 146 4.28 -6.83 -20.93
CA GLY A 146 5.60 -6.55 -20.35
C GLY A 146 5.64 -5.24 -19.54
N ALA A 147 5.05 -4.16 -20.06
CA ALA A 147 4.98 -2.87 -19.37
C ALA A 147 4.12 -2.95 -18.10
N VAL A 148 2.93 -3.57 -18.17
CA VAL A 148 2.07 -3.71 -16.99
C VAL A 148 2.70 -4.61 -15.93
N GLY A 149 3.27 -5.75 -16.34
CA GLY A 149 4.00 -6.63 -15.42
C GLY A 149 5.18 -5.92 -14.77
N LEU A 150 5.90 -5.07 -15.52
CA LEU A 150 6.99 -4.26 -14.98
C LEU A 150 6.50 -3.22 -13.96
N SER A 151 5.47 -2.46 -14.31
CA SER A 151 4.90 -1.47 -13.39
C SER A 151 4.34 -2.14 -12.14
N ALA A 152 3.56 -3.22 -12.26
CA ALA A 152 3.02 -3.95 -11.11
C ALA A 152 4.13 -4.52 -10.21
N ALA A 153 5.18 -5.10 -10.80
CA ALA A 153 6.33 -5.61 -10.05
C ALA A 153 7.12 -4.48 -9.36
N ALA A 154 7.32 -3.36 -10.04
CA ALA A 154 7.99 -2.21 -9.46
C ALA A 154 7.17 -1.59 -8.32
N ASN A 155 5.84 -1.58 -8.45
CA ASN A 155 4.92 -0.99 -7.48
C ASN A 155 5.04 -1.60 -6.08
N ILE A 156 5.45 -2.88 -5.98
CA ILE A 156 5.76 -3.57 -4.72
C ILE A 156 6.85 -2.82 -3.92
N PHE A 157 7.76 -2.14 -4.61
CA PHE A 157 8.96 -1.55 -4.01
C PHE A 157 8.99 -0.02 -4.06
N ILE A 158 8.56 0.60 -5.17
CA ILE A 158 8.76 2.04 -5.37
C ILE A 158 7.49 2.89 -5.30
N GLY A 159 6.30 2.28 -5.24
CA GLY A 159 5.05 3.00 -5.04
C GLY A 159 4.30 3.41 -6.32
N MET A 160 3.15 4.05 -6.10
CA MET A 160 2.08 4.23 -7.09
C MET A 160 2.34 5.29 -8.16
N VAL A 161 3.22 6.26 -7.91
CA VAL A 161 3.57 7.31 -8.90
C VAL A 161 4.86 6.95 -9.61
N GLU A 162 5.78 6.31 -8.92
CA GLU A 162 7.10 5.96 -9.40
C GLU A 162 7.05 4.74 -10.32
N SER A 163 6.21 3.75 -10.01
CA SER A 163 6.09 2.55 -10.85
C SER A 163 5.58 2.82 -12.27
N PRO A 164 4.57 3.68 -12.50
CA PRO A 164 4.16 4.04 -13.85
C PRO A 164 5.21 4.89 -14.58
N ALA A 165 6.02 5.68 -13.85
CA ALA A 165 7.08 6.47 -14.46
C ALA A 165 8.10 5.62 -15.24
N LEU A 166 8.40 4.42 -14.75
CA LEU A 166 9.28 3.45 -15.43
C LEU A 166 8.77 3.00 -16.79
N ILE A 167 7.44 3.04 -16.98
CA ILE A 167 6.79 2.66 -18.22
C ILE A 167 6.17 3.87 -18.93
N ARG A 168 6.58 5.10 -18.57
CA ARG A 168 6.04 6.35 -19.11
C ARG A 168 5.92 6.35 -20.64
N PRO A 169 6.92 5.89 -21.44
CA PRO A 169 6.81 5.86 -22.90
C PRO A 169 5.65 4.97 -23.40
N TYR A 170 5.23 3.99 -22.61
CA TYR A 170 4.22 3.01 -22.95
C TYR A 170 2.82 3.38 -22.44
N ILE A 171 2.68 4.27 -21.44
CA ILE A 171 1.38 4.65 -20.83
C ILE A 171 0.35 5.08 -21.89
N LYS A 172 0.78 5.89 -22.86
CA LYS A 172 -0.09 6.35 -23.96
C LYS A 172 -0.63 5.20 -24.81
N GLY A 173 0.17 4.14 -24.95
CA GLY A 173 -0.17 2.94 -25.71
C GLY A 173 -0.91 1.87 -24.91
N LEU A 174 -0.99 1.96 -23.59
CA LEU A 174 -1.71 0.95 -22.79
C LEU A 174 -3.19 0.93 -23.14
N THR A 175 -3.78 -0.25 -23.14
CA THR A 175 -5.24 -0.41 -23.24
C THR A 175 -5.92 0.13 -21.98
N ARG A 176 -7.25 0.23 -21.99
CA ARG A 176 -8.03 0.65 -20.81
C ARG A 176 -7.85 -0.32 -19.63
N SER A 177 -7.86 -1.62 -19.91
CA SER A 177 -7.67 -2.68 -18.91
C SER A 177 -6.27 -2.63 -18.31
N GLU A 178 -5.24 -2.49 -19.14
CA GLU A 178 -3.85 -2.36 -18.69
C GLU A 178 -3.62 -1.11 -17.83
N LEU A 179 -4.20 0.03 -18.21
CA LEU A 179 -4.15 1.24 -17.39
C LEU A 179 -4.83 1.01 -16.04
N PHE A 180 -5.97 0.32 -16.02
CA PHE A 180 -6.67 0.01 -14.77
C PHE A 180 -5.88 -0.94 -13.87
N VAL A 181 -5.16 -1.91 -14.43
CA VAL A 181 -4.26 -2.78 -13.67
C VAL A 181 -3.16 -1.97 -13.00
N VAL A 182 -2.52 -1.04 -13.71
CA VAL A 182 -1.49 -0.14 -13.14
C VAL A 182 -2.07 0.67 -11.97
N MET A 183 -3.25 1.28 -12.16
CA MET A 183 -3.93 2.05 -11.11
C MET A 183 -4.30 1.19 -9.89
N SER A 184 -4.83 -0.01 -10.13
CA SER A 184 -5.24 -0.91 -9.05
C SER A 184 -4.04 -1.47 -8.27
N CYS A 185 -2.92 -1.77 -8.94
CA CYS A 185 -1.69 -2.18 -8.25
C CYS A 185 -1.20 -1.04 -7.35
N GLY A 186 -1.20 0.19 -7.88
CA GLY A 186 -0.92 1.42 -7.14
C GLY A 186 -1.67 1.54 -5.81
N MET A 187 -2.96 1.20 -5.82
CA MET A 187 -3.84 1.27 -4.64
C MET A 187 -3.69 0.10 -3.67
N ALA A 188 -3.25 -1.07 -4.16
CA ALA A 188 -3.23 -2.30 -3.38
C ALA A 188 -1.93 -2.53 -2.61
N THR A 189 -0.86 -1.83 -2.95
CA THR A 189 0.44 -1.95 -2.27
C THR A 189 0.85 -0.62 -1.64
N ILE A 190 1.95 -0.64 -0.91
CA ILE A 190 2.62 0.56 -0.41
C ILE A 190 3.98 0.73 -1.10
N ALA A 191 4.60 1.89 -0.91
CA ALA A 191 5.96 2.14 -1.36
C ALA A 191 6.97 1.65 -0.30
N GLY A 192 8.15 1.22 -0.75
CA GLY A 192 9.27 0.89 0.14
C GLY A 192 9.73 2.08 0.98
N THR A 193 9.51 3.31 0.50
CA THR A 193 9.82 4.55 1.24
C THR A 193 9.02 4.72 2.53
N VAL A 194 7.78 4.20 2.58
CA VAL A 194 6.90 4.26 3.77
C VAL A 194 6.80 2.93 4.50
N MET A 195 7.23 1.83 3.88
CA MET A 195 7.25 0.49 4.47
C MET A 195 8.04 0.44 5.78
N VAL A 196 9.14 1.19 5.85
CA VAL A 196 9.98 1.31 7.05
C VAL A 196 9.30 2.08 8.16
N LEU A 197 8.69 3.22 7.81
CA LEU A 197 7.91 3.99 8.76
C LEU A 197 6.85 3.11 9.43
N TYR A 198 6.09 2.35 8.63
CA TYR A 198 5.07 1.46 9.18
C TYR A 198 5.68 0.31 9.97
N SER A 199 6.87 -0.19 9.60
CA SER A 199 7.56 -1.21 10.37
C SER A 199 7.99 -0.73 11.76
N VAL A 200 8.41 0.54 11.89
CA VAL A 200 8.76 1.13 13.18
C VAL A 200 7.50 1.26 14.04
N ILE A 201 6.41 1.78 13.47
CA ILE A 201 5.12 1.93 14.18
C ILE A 201 4.58 0.57 14.62
N LEU A 202 4.49 -0.39 13.70
CA LEU A 202 3.92 -1.72 13.97
C LEU A 202 4.82 -2.62 14.81
N GLY A 203 6.10 -2.29 14.96
CA GLY A 203 7.04 -3.05 15.80
C GLY A 203 6.64 -3.10 17.27
N GLU A 204 5.74 -2.21 17.71
CA GLU A 204 5.18 -2.20 19.06
C GLU A 204 4.12 -3.29 19.29
N VAL A 205 3.46 -3.76 18.22
CA VAL A 205 2.32 -4.70 18.30
C VAL A 205 2.56 -6.02 17.58
N ILE A 206 3.54 -6.09 16.67
CA ILE A 206 3.80 -7.27 15.85
C ILE A 206 5.32 -7.48 15.67
N ASP A 207 5.76 -8.71 15.94
CA ASP A 207 7.12 -9.15 15.62
C ASP A 207 7.37 -9.18 14.11
N ASN A 208 8.58 -8.80 13.68
CA ASN A 208 8.96 -8.78 12.26
C ASN A 208 7.97 -7.98 11.38
N ALA A 209 7.55 -6.81 11.86
CA ALA A 209 6.62 -5.93 11.14
C ALA A 209 7.02 -5.68 9.68
N LEU A 210 8.30 -5.42 9.38
CA LEU A 210 8.77 -5.25 8.00
C LEU A 210 8.48 -6.49 7.14
N GLY A 211 8.74 -7.68 7.67
CA GLY A 211 8.46 -8.94 6.98
C GLY A 211 6.99 -9.06 6.62
N HIS A 212 6.09 -8.69 7.54
CA HIS A 212 4.66 -8.68 7.29
C HIS A 212 4.26 -7.67 6.21
N ILE A 213 4.75 -6.42 6.29
CA ILE A 213 4.42 -5.35 5.34
C ILE A 213 4.95 -5.67 3.93
N LEU A 214 6.17 -6.19 3.83
CA LEU A 214 6.75 -6.62 2.55
C LEU A 214 5.95 -7.78 1.97
N THR A 215 5.65 -8.79 2.78
CA THR A 215 4.84 -9.95 2.38
C THR A 215 3.45 -9.51 1.90
N ALA A 216 2.81 -8.58 2.61
CA ALA A 216 1.53 -8.01 2.23
C ALA A 216 1.60 -7.35 0.85
N SER A 217 2.64 -6.54 0.59
CA SER A 217 2.83 -5.89 -0.72
C SER A 217 3.02 -6.88 -1.87
N VAL A 218 3.76 -7.98 -1.64
CA VAL A 218 3.97 -9.01 -2.66
C VAL A 218 2.69 -9.82 -2.94
N ILE A 219 1.90 -10.16 -1.91
CA ILE A 219 0.62 -10.87 -2.05
C ILE A 219 -0.42 -9.97 -2.74
N SER A 220 -0.46 -8.68 -2.40
CA SER A 220 -1.44 -7.74 -2.95
C SER A 220 -1.26 -7.49 -4.45
N ALA A 221 -0.06 -7.65 -5.02
CA ALA A 221 0.18 -7.46 -6.46
C ALA A 221 -0.67 -8.41 -7.34
N PRO A 222 -0.61 -9.75 -7.20
CA PRO A 222 -1.51 -10.64 -7.94
C PRO A 222 -2.99 -10.45 -7.59
N ALA A 223 -3.32 -10.12 -6.33
CA ALA A 223 -4.70 -9.81 -5.93
C ALA A 223 -5.25 -8.63 -6.75
N ALA A 224 -4.48 -7.55 -6.83
CA ALA A 224 -4.83 -6.34 -7.56
C ALA A 224 -4.95 -6.58 -9.06
N ILE A 225 -4.00 -7.32 -9.67
CA ILE A 225 -4.08 -7.66 -11.09
C ILE A 225 -5.34 -8.49 -11.37
N MET A 226 -5.61 -9.49 -10.54
CA MET A 226 -6.79 -10.35 -10.69
C MET A 226 -8.08 -9.52 -10.61
N LEU A 227 -8.25 -8.73 -9.55
CA LEU A 227 -9.45 -7.90 -9.34
C LEU A 227 -9.58 -6.82 -10.42
N ALA A 228 -8.47 -6.22 -10.84
CA ALA A 228 -8.47 -5.23 -11.92
C ALA A 228 -8.96 -5.82 -13.24
N LEU A 229 -8.47 -7.00 -13.61
CA LEU A 229 -8.88 -7.69 -14.84
C LEU A 229 -10.32 -8.24 -14.76
N ILE A 230 -10.86 -8.47 -13.55
CA ILE A 230 -12.29 -8.78 -13.35
C ILE A 230 -13.14 -7.52 -13.52
N MET A 231 -12.74 -6.40 -12.91
CA MET A 231 -13.52 -5.16 -12.91
C MET A 231 -13.45 -4.40 -14.26
N VAL A 232 -12.31 -4.44 -14.92
CA VAL A 232 -12.10 -3.83 -16.25
C VAL A 232 -11.38 -4.85 -17.15
N PRO A 233 -12.12 -5.83 -17.72
CA PRO A 233 -11.55 -6.85 -18.58
C PRO A 233 -10.96 -6.30 -19.88
N ALA A 234 -9.92 -6.94 -20.40
CA ALA A 234 -9.35 -6.60 -21.70
C ALA A 234 -10.36 -6.87 -22.83
N ALA A 235 -10.45 -5.96 -23.81
CA ALA A 235 -11.29 -6.19 -24.98
C ALA A 235 -10.65 -7.28 -25.89
N PRO A 236 -11.45 -8.09 -26.61
CA PRO A 236 -10.91 -9.14 -27.49
C PRO A 236 -9.88 -8.63 -28.52
N LYS A 237 -10.11 -7.43 -29.06
CA LYS A 237 -9.21 -6.75 -30.00
C LYS A 237 -7.82 -6.42 -29.44
N ASP A 238 -7.70 -6.34 -28.12
CA ASP A 238 -6.49 -5.92 -27.42
C ASP A 238 -5.64 -7.12 -26.96
N SER A 239 -6.17 -8.35 -27.05
CA SER A 239 -5.51 -9.56 -26.52
C SER A 239 -4.19 -9.88 -27.23
N ALA A 240 -4.10 -9.68 -28.54
CA ALA A 240 -2.87 -9.89 -29.31
C ALA A 240 -1.77 -8.88 -28.93
N LYS A 241 -2.16 -7.63 -28.64
CA LYS A 241 -1.24 -6.57 -28.20
C LYS A 241 -0.68 -6.83 -26.81
N ILE A 242 -1.49 -7.35 -25.90
CA ILE A 242 -1.08 -7.71 -24.55
C ILE A 242 -0.10 -8.90 -24.57
N ALA A 243 -0.41 -9.94 -25.37
CA ALA A 243 0.44 -11.11 -25.51
C ALA A 243 1.82 -10.80 -26.13
N GLY A 244 1.85 -9.89 -27.11
CA GLY A 244 3.06 -9.52 -27.86
C GLY A 244 4.00 -8.51 -27.19
N GLY A 245 3.71 -8.02 -25.98
CA GLY A 245 4.50 -6.94 -25.36
C GLY A 245 5.99 -7.26 -25.24
N ASP A 246 6.84 -6.41 -25.83
CA ASP A 246 8.30 -6.53 -25.78
C ASP A 246 8.86 -6.34 -24.37
N ALA A 247 10.12 -6.75 -24.17
CA ALA A 247 10.88 -6.40 -22.98
C ALA A 247 10.99 -4.88 -22.90
N VAL A 248 10.47 -4.30 -21.82
CA VAL A 248 10.63 -2.87 -21.56
C VAL A 248 12.07 -2.60 -21.18
N ASP A 249 12.71 -1.67 -21.88
CA ASP A 249 14.04 -1.21 -21.49
C ASP A 249 13.94 -0.43 -20.17
N ILE A 250 14.75 -0.84 -19.20
CA ILE A 250 14.83 -0.23 -17.88
C ILE A 250 16.14 0.54 -17.84
N SER A 251 16.28 1.52 -18.73
CA SER A 251 17.43 2.40 -18.72
C SER A 251 17.28 3.41 -17.59
N THR A 252 18.34 3.61 -16.80
CA THR A 252 18.46 4.82 -15.96
C THR A 252 19.61 5.67 -16.37
N ASP A 253 19.36 6.96 -16.27
CA ASP A 253 20.22 8.06 -16.68
C ASP A 253 21.08 8.58 -15.52
N TYR A 254 21.42 7.72 -14.55
CA TYR A 254 22.34 8.07 -13.46
C TYR A 254 23.77 7.86 -13.92
N HIS A 255 24.53 8.94 -14.03
CA HIS A 255 25.90 8.90 -14.55
C HIS A 255 26.89 8.26 -13.57
N ASN A 256 26.67 8.45 -12.26
CA ASN A 256 27.45 7.88 -11.18
C ASN A 256 26.63 7.85 -9.87
N VAL A 257 27.20 7.26 -8.82
CA VAL A 257 26.55 7.15 -7.50
C VAL A 257 26.20 8.52 -6.91
N MET A 258 27.06 9.53 -7.07
CA MET A 258 26.80 10.86 -6.53
C MET A 258 25.63 11.56 -7.27
N ASP A 259 25.53 11.37 -8.58
CA ASP A 259 24.38 11.82 -9.37
C ASP A 259 23.08 11.14 -8.90
N ALA A 260 23.13 9.83 -8.60
CA ALA A 260 22.00 9.12 -8.01
C ALA A 260 21.61 9.67 -6.63
N ILE A 261 22.59 10.01 -5.78
CA ILE A 261 22.33 10.62 -4.46
C ILE A 261 21.69 12.01 -4.62
N VAL A 262 22.24 12.87 -5.46
CA VAL A 262 21.75 14.26 -5.62
C VAL A 262 20.36 14.29 -6.21
N ARG A 263 20.12 13.54 -7.30
CA ARG A 263 18.78 13.45 -7.92
C ARG A 263 17.78 12.76 -6.98
N GLY A 264 18.17 11.64 -6.37
CA GLY A 264 17.35 10.94 -5.39
C GLY A 264 16.98 11.82 -4.19
N THR A 265 17.89 12.70 -3.74
CA THR A 265 17.61 13.67 -2.67
C THR A 265 16.59 14.71 -3.12
N SER A 266 16.71 15.23 -4.34
CA SER A 266 15.74 16.21 -4.88
C SER A 266 14.35 15.61 -5.04
N ASP A 267 14.27 14.37 -5.53
CA ASP A 267 13.00 13.67 -5.70
C ASP A 267 12.42 13.27 -4.34
N GLY A 268 13.27 12.82 -3.41
CA GLY A 268 12.90 12.53 -2.02
C GLY A 268 12.36 13.76 -1.29
N LEU A 269 12.97 14.93 -1.47
CA LEU A 269 12.50 16.20 -0.89
C LEU A 269 11.11 16.59 -1.42
N LYS A 270 10.89 16.50 -2.74
CA LYS A 270 9.57 16.76 -3.32
C LYS A 270 8.53 15.80 -2.77
N LEU A 271 8.87 14.50 -2.70
CA LEU A 271 7.98 13.48 -2.16
C LEU A 271 7.65 13.75 -0.68
N MET A 272 8.66 14.04 0.13
CA MET A 272 8.54 14.36 1.56
C MET A 272 7.59 15.55 1.80
N VAL A 273 7.80 16.66 1.07
CA VAL A 273 6.95 17.87 1.18
C VAL A 273 5.54 17.59 0.69
N ASN A 274 5.39 16.89 -0.43
CA ASN A 274 4.08 16.53 -0.98
C ASN A 274 3.29 15.65 -0.01
N VAL A 275 3.93 14.64 0.59
CA VAL A 275 3.29 13.77 1.61
C VAL A 275 2.88 14.59 2.83
N GLY A 276 3.77 15.43 3.37
CA GLY A 276 3.46 16.29 4.52
C GLY A 276 2.29 17.25 4.25
N ALA A 277 2.30 17.93 3.09
CA ALA A 277 1.22 18.83 2.68
C ALA A 277 -0.10 18.09 2.46
N MET A 278 -0.07 16.93 1.80
CA MET A 278 -1.24 16.09 1.58
C MET A 278 -1.85 15.62 2.90
N LEU A 279 -1.04 15.13 3.84
CA LEU A 279 -1.51 14.73 5.18
C LEU A 279 -2.21 15.89 5.89
N LEU A 280 -1.60 17.07 5.91
CA LEU A 280 -2.19 18.27 6.52
C LEU A 280 -3.54 18.61 5.90
N VAL A 281 -3.61 18.70 4.56
CA VAL A 281 -4.84 19.08 3.84
C VAL A 281 -5.94 18.05 4.06
N PHE A 282 -5.65 16.75 3.93
CA PHE A 282 -6.68 15.71 4.07
C PHE A 282 -7.20 15.59 5.50
N ILE A 283 -6.32 15.67 6.51
CA ILE A 283 -6.75 15.69 7.92
C ILE A 283 -7.67 16.91 8.17
N ALA A 284 -7.31 18.08 7.67
CA ALA A 284 -8.12 19.29 7.81
C ALA A 284 -9.48 19.17 7.10
N LEU A 285 -9.53 18.62 5.87
CA LEU A 285 -10.77 18.42 5.12
C LEU A 285 -11.70 17.41 5.81
N VAL A 286 -11.16 16.31 6.34
CA VAL A 286 -11.96 15.34 7.09
C VAL A 286 -12.43 15.93 8.42
N ALA A 287 -11.61 16.72 9.11
CA ALA A 287 -12.03 17.43 10.31
C ALA A 287 -13.17 18.42 10.03
N LEU A 288 -13.12 19.13 8.89
CA LEU A 288 -14.19 20.02 8.45
C LEU A 288 -15.47 19.23 8.10
N PHE A 289 -15.33 18.11 7.40
CA PHE A 289 -16.46 17.24 7.08
C PHE A 289 -17.10 16.64 8.34
N ASN A 290 -16.30 16.17 9.30
CA ASN A 290 -16.77 15.67 10.59
C ASN A 290 -17.47 16.79 11.37
N SER A 291 -16.96 18.01 11.32
CA SER A 291 -17.62 19.18 11.93
C SER A 291 -19.00 19.46 11.31
N ALA A 292 -19.17 19.25 10.00
CA ALA A 292 -20.47 19.31 9.34
C ALA A 292 -21.41 18.15 9.75
N LEU A 293 -20.86 16.95 9.95
CA LEU A 293 -21.64 15.79 10.41
C LEU A 293 -22.16 15.95 11.85
N LEU A 294 -21.45 16.67 12.72
CA LEU A 294 -21.91 16.98 14.07
C LEU A 294 -23.21 17.81 14.12
N LEU A 295 -23.58 18.47 13.02
CA LEU A 295 -24.85 19.17 12.90
C LEU A 295 -26.06 18.22 12.80
N VAL A 296 -25.82 16.94 12.49
CA VAL A 296 -26.86 15.91 12.42
C VAL A 296 -27.06 15.35 13.82
N PRO A 297 -28.26 15.46 14.44
CA PRO A 297 -28.52 14.91 15.76
C PRO A 297 -28.38 13.39 15.73
N TYR A 298 -27.37 12.87 16.42
CA TYR A 298 -27.11 11.44 16.56
C TYR A 298 -27.19 11.05 18.03
N SER A 299 -28.00 10.03 18.34
CA SER A 299 -28.39 9.65 19.70
C SER A 299 -27.38 8.74 20.42
N SER A 300 -26.19 8.52 19.86
CA SER A 300 -25.14 7.73 20.51
C SER A 300 -24.21 8.64 21.33
N ASN A 301 -23.54 8.04 22.32
CA ASN A 301 -22.46 8.71 23.07
C ASN A 301 -21.22 8.99 22.20
N ASP A 302 -21.10 8.31 21.04
CA ASP A 302 -19.97 8.49 20.12
C ASP A 302 -20.26 9.55 19.04
N PRO A 303 -19.29 10.41 18.72
CA PRO A 303 -19.44 11.42 17.68
C PRO A 303 -19.68 10.78 16.31
N PHE A 304 -20.64 11.33 15.57
CA PHE A 304 -20.95 10.89 14.21
C PHE A 304 -19.91 11.45 13.24
N THR A 305 -18.97 10.60 12.82
CA THR A 305 -17.84 10.97 11.95
C THR A 305 -17.81 10.12 10.67
N LEU A 306 -17.06 10.57 9.65
CA LEU A 306 -16.83 9.79 8.43
C LEU A 306 -16.19 8.43 8.74
N GLN A 307 -15.27 8.40 9.71
CA GLN A 307 -14.62 7.19 10.18
C GLN A 307 -15.64 6.20 10.76
N THR A 308 -16.61 6.69 11.54
CA THR A 308 -17.69 5.86 12.10
C THR A 308 -18.58 5.28 11.00
N ILE A 309 -18.98 6.10 10.02
CA ILE A 309 -19.83 5.67 8.88
C ILE A 309 -19.12 4.59 8.07
N LEU A 310 -17.87 4.86 7.68
CA LEU A 310 -17.07 3.88 6.95
C LEU A 310 -16.79 2.65 7.82
N GLY A 311 -16.61 2.83 9.14
CA GLY A 311 -16.44 1.74 10.09
C GLY A 311 -17.61 0.75 10.07
N TRP A 312 -18.85 1.24 10.07
CA TRP A 312 -20.04 0.40 9.91
C TRP A 312 -20.11 -0.28 8.55
N MET A 313 -19.70 0.42 7.48
CA MET A 313 -19.63 -0.17 6.14
C MET A 313 -18.58 -1.26 6.03
N PHE A 314 -17.44 -1.10 6.72
CA PHE A 314 -16.34 -2.06 6.69
C PHE A 314 -16.48 -3.19 7.71
N ALA A 315 -17.28 -3.04 8.77
CA ALA A 315 -17.49 -4.10 9.78
C ALA A 315 -17.91 -5.45 9.17
N PRO A 316 -18.88 -5.52 8.23
CA PRO A 316 -19.18 -6.77 7.53
C PRO A 316 -18.04 -7.28 6.66
N LEU A 317 -17.27 -6.38 6.03
CA LEU A 317 -16.14 -6.75 5.17
C LEU A 317 -14.98 -7.35 5.99
N VAL A 318 -14.62 -6.74 7.12
CA VAL A 318 -13.56 -7.28 7.98
C VAL A 318 -14.01 -8.56 8.70
N TRP A 319 -15.30 -8.69 9.01
CA TRP A 319 -15.85 -9.97 9.44
C TRP A 319 -15.66 -11.03 8.34
N LEU A 320 -15.94 -10.73 7.08
CA LEU A 320 -15.66 -11.68 5.98
C LEU A 320 -14.18 -12.07 5.86
N MET A 321 -13.25 -11.26 6.36
CA MET A 321 -11.82 -11.59 6.39
C MET A 321 -11.45 -12.66 7.44
N GLY A 322 -12.38 -13.03 8.32
CA GLY A 322 -12.16 -13.99 9.40
C GLY A 322 -11.97 -13.37 10.78
N ILE A 323 -12.34 -12.09 10.96
CA ILE A 323 -12.35 -11.43 12.27
C ILE A 323 -13.65 -11.79 13.03
N PRO A 324 -13.62 -12.09 14.34
CA PRO A 324 -14.81 -12.30 15.14
C PRO A 324 -15.75 -11.09 15.11
N TRP A 325 -17.07 -11.30 15.15
CA TRP A 325 -18.03 -10.19 15.06
C TRP A 325 -17.87 -9.16 16.19
N GLN A 326 -17.44 -9.61 17.36
CA GLN A 326 -17.15 -8.77 18.53
C GLN A 326 -16.04 -7.75 18.26
N GLU A 327 -15.04 -8.14 17.45
CA GLU A 327 -13.89 -7.30 17.08
C GLU A 327 -14.14 -6.54 15.76
N ALA A 328 -15.13 -7.00 14.96
CA ALA A 328 -15.37 -6.49 13.61
C ALA A 328 -15.74 -5.01 13.56
N GLN A 329 -16.42 -4.48 14.58
CA GLN A 329 -16.72 -3.05 14.63
C GLN A 329 -15.46 -2.20 14.79
N LEU A 330 -14.56 -2.61 15.71
CA LEU A 330 -13.31 -1.93 15.96
C LEU A 330 -12.37 -2.02 14.74
N ALA A 331 -12.20 -3.22 14.20
CA ALA A 331 -11.45 -3.47 12.98
C ALA A 331 -12.04 -2.72 11.76
N GLY A 332 -13.37 -2.61 11.68
CA GLY A 332 -14.07 -1.84 10.67
C GLY A 332 -13.70 -0.35 10.74
N THR A 333 -13.67 0.22 11.94
CA THR A 333 -13.24 1.62 12.16
C THR A 333 -11.83 1.86 11.65
N LEU A 334 -10.88 0.94 11.86
CA LEU A 334 -9.52 1.06 11.31
C LEU A 334 -9.51 1.11 9.77
N MET A 335 -10.30 0.26 9.09
CA MET A 335 -10.49 0.36 7.64
C MET A 335 -11.14 1.67 7.20
N GLY A 336 -12.05 2.20 8.03
CA GLY A 336 -12.68 3.50 7.85
C GLY A 336 -11.67 4.65 7.95
N ILE A 337 -10.80 4.64 8.97
CA ILE A 337 -9.68 5.59 9.12
C ILE A 337 -8.77 5.51 7.90
N LYS A 338 -8.37 4.30 7.49
CA LYS A 338 -7.55 4.09 6.30
C LYS A 338 -8.16 4.74 5.06
N THR A 339 -9.43 4.43 4.79
CA THR A 339 -10.08 4.85 3.54
C THR A 339 -10.35 6.36 3.51
N ALA A 340 -10.79 6.92 4.64
CA ALA A 340 -11.10 8.35 4.77
C ALA A 340 -9.84 9.21 4.76
N LEU A 341 -8.82 8.79 5.51
CA LEU A 341 -7.62 9.57 5.77
C LEU A 341 -6.42 8.97 5.04
N ASN A 342 -5.86 7.89 5.58
CA ASN A 342 -4.75 7.12 5.02
C ASN A 342 -4.39 5.96 5.96
N GLU A 343 -3.61 5.03 5.42
CA GLU A 343 -3.04 3.88 6.11
C GLU A 343 -2.08 4.25 7.26
N LEU A 344 -1.35 5.37 7.18
CA LEU A 344 -0.46 5.80 8.27
C LEU A 344 -1.23 6.05 9.57
N LEU A 345 -2.30 6.84 9.51
CA LEU A 345 -3.16 7.11 10.66
C LEU A 345 -3.91 5.87 11.12
N ALA A 346 -4.24 4.96 10.20
CA ALA A 346 -4.84 3.69 10.57
C ALA A 346 -3.87 2.77 11.33
N PHE A 347 -2.58 2.78 10.97
CA PHE A 347 -1.55 2.05 11.72
C PHE A 347 -1.28 2.66 13.09
N LEU A 348 -1.20 3.99 13.20
CA LEU A 348 -1.11 4.65 14.51
C LEU A 348 -2.33 4.30 15.38
N ALA A 349 -3.54 4.38 14.82
CA ALA A 349 -4.76 4.01 15.53
C ALA A 349 -4.83 2.52 15.91
N LEU A 350 -4.14 1.63 15.18
CA LEU A 350 -4.04 0.20 15.52
C LEU A 350 -3.10 -0.02 16.72
N VAL A 351 -1.98 0.71 16.78
CA VAL A 351 -1.00 0.63 17.87
C VAL A 351 -1.52 1.28 19.15
N ASP A 352 -2.28 2.37 19.02
CA ASP A 352 -2.90 3.08 20.15
C ASP A 352 -4.09 2.32 20.78
N LEU A 353 -4.49 1.16 20.23
CA LEU A 353 -5.58 0.38 20.82
C LEU A 353 -5.17 -0.15 22.20
N PRO A 354 -6.09 -0.18 23.18
CA PRO A 354 -5.84 -0.85 24.44
C PRO A 354 -5.42 -2.30 24.21
N ALA A 355 -4.50 -2.80 25.03
CA ALA A 355 -4.06 -4.19 24.97
C ALA A 355 -5.28 -5.14 24.98
N GLU A 356 -5.19 -6.22 24.21
CA GLU A 356 -6.23 -7.25 24.06
C GLU A 356 -7.55 -6.79 23.39
N SER A 357 -7.60 -5.57 22.82
CA SER A 357 -8.78 -5.12 22.06
C SER A 357 -9.02 -5.91 20.77
N LEU A 358 -7.95 -6.45 20.18
CA LEU A 358 -7.98 -7.37 19.04
C LEU A 358 -7.16 -8.61 19.41
N SER A 359 -7.63 -9.78 18.97
CA SER A 359 -6.81 -11.00 19.07
C SER A 359 -5.57 -10.90 18.17
N ASP A 360 -4.49 -11.61 18.50
CA ASP A 360 -3.25 -11.65 17.70
C ASP A 360 -3.54 -11.93 16.22
N LYS A 361 -4.47 -12.85 15.97
CA LYS A 361 -4.92 -13.18 14.63
C LYS A 361 -5.60 -12.01 13.92
N SER A 362 -6.49 -11.29 14.61
CA SER A 362 -7.14 -10.09 14.05
C SER A 362 -6.14 -8.97 13.81
N THR A 363 -5.16 -8.80 14.69
CA THR A 363 -4.05 -7.85 14.54
C THR A 363 -3.22 -8.16 13.28
N ILE A 364 -2.90 -9.44 13.03
CA ILE A 364 -2.25 -9.87 11.77
C ILE A 364 -3.14 -9.58 10.56
N ILE A 365 -4.42 -9.99 10.59
CA ILE A 365 -5.36 -9.75 9.49
C ILE A 365 -5.42 -8.26 9.16
N MET A 366 -5.54 -7.41 10.18
CA MET A 366 -5.62 -5.96 10.03
C MET A 366 -4.33 -5.35 9.52
N THR A 367 -3.16 -5.81 9.95
CA THR A 367 -1.89 -5.32 9.40
C THR A 367 -1.80 -5.51 7.89
N TYR A 368 -2.24 -6.66 7.39
CA TYR A 368 -2.28 -6.93 5.94
C TYR A 368 -3.41 -6.17 5.24
N ALA A 369 -4.58 -6.03 5.88
CA ALA A 369 -5.71 -5.28 5.35
C ALA A 369 -5.43 -3.79 5.21
N LEU A 370 -4.68 -3.22 6.16
CA LEU A 370 -4.32 -1.82 6.21
C LEU A 370 -3.17 -1.51 5.24
N CYS A 371 -2.30 -2.47 4.97
CA CYS A 371 -1.13 -2.33 4.07
C CYS A 371 -1.51 -2.14 2.58
N GLY A 372 -1.90 -0.91 2.22
CA GLY A 372 -2.05 -0.47 0.84
C GLY A 372 -2.62 0.95 0.76
N PHE A 373 -2.28 1.67 -0.32
CA PHE A 373 -2.63 3.08 -0.52
C PHE A 373 -4.07 3.37 -0.91
N ALA A 374 -5.00 2.42 -0.79
CA ALA A 374 -6.40 2.61 -1.15
C ALA A 374 -7.13 3.58 -0.18
N ASN A 375 -6.98 4.89 -0.43
CA ASN A 375 -7.64 5.98 0.29
C ASN A 375 -7.91 7.19 -0.62
N PHE A 376 -8.72 8.16 -0.16
CA PHE A 376 -9.07 9.34 -0.97
C PHE A 376 -7.88 10.27 -1.28
N GLY A 377 -6.89 10.36 -0.39
CA GLY A 377 -5.66 11.14 -0.61
C GLY A 377 -4.81 10.59 -1.73
N SER A 378 -4.49 9.30 -1.65
CA SER A 378 -3.76 8.56 -2.68
C SER A 378 -4.50 8.55 -4.01
N LEU A 379 -5.84 8.58 -4.01
CA LEU A 379 -6.63 8.74 -5.22
C LEU A 379 -6.26 10.02 -5.98
N GLY A 380 -6.16 11.14 -5.26
CA GLY A 380 -5.70 12.43 -5.81
C GLY A 380 -4.27 12.36 -6.32
N ILE A 381 -3.35 11.77 -5.54
CA ILE A 381 -1.94 11.58 -5.92
C ILE A 381 -1.81 10.78 -7.22
N MET A 382 -2.55 9.67 -7.34
CA MET A 382 -2.55 8.83 -8.53
C MET A 382 -3.02 9.59 -9.78
N ILE A 383 -4.13 10.32 -9.65
CA ILE A 383 -4.68 11.10 -10.75
C ILE A 383 -3.64 12.15 -11.16
N ALA A 384 -3.09 12.91 -10.22
CA ALA A 384 -2.07 13.91 -10.51
C ALA A 384 -0.83 13.30 -11.19
N GLY A 385 -0.31 12.20 -10.64
CA GLY A 385 0.87 11.51 -11.18
C GLY A 385 0.66 11.00 -12.60
N LEU A 386 -0.41 10.24 -12.86
CA LEU A 386 -0.67 9.65 -14.17
C LEU A 386 -1.04 10.70 -15.22
N THR A 387 -1.81 11.73 -14.85
CA THR A 387 -2.19 12.81 -15.78
C THR A 387 -1.01 13.73 -16.10
N GLY A 388 -0.10 13.95 -15.16
CA GLY A 388 1.17 14.61 -15.41
C GLY A 388 2.08 13.83 -16.38
N MET A 389 1.99 12.50 -16.39
CA MET A 389 2.76 11.65 -17.31
C MET A 389 2.14 11.52 -18.70
N CYS A 390 0.82 11.45 -18.79
CA CYS A 390 0.06 11.32 -20.04
C CYS A 390 -1.24 12.12 -19.97
N SER A 391 -1.14 13.42 -20.27
CA SER A 391 -2.25 14.36 -20.19
C SER A 391 -3.37 14.04 -21.17
N GLU A 392 -3.07 13.37 -22.29
CA GLU A 392 -4.07 12.99 -23.31
C GLU A 392 -5.08 11.96 -22.79
N ARG A 393 -4.74 11.21 -21.73
CA ARG A 393 -5.61 10.19 -21.11
C ARG A 393 -6.28 10.67 -19.82
N THR A 394 -6.24 11.96 -19.52
CA THR A 394 -6.78 12.53 -18.26
C THR A 394 -8.21 12.12 -17.98
N ARG A 395 -9.09 12.25 -18.97
CA ARG A 395 -10.51 11.89 -18.81
C ARG A 395 -10.71 10.42 -18.44
N GLU A 396 -9.88 9.54 -19.00
CA GLU A 396 -9.94 8.12 -18.73
C GLU A 396 -9.41 7.77 -17.33
N ILE A 397 -8.27 8.35 -16.95
CA ILE A 397 -7.67 8.18 -15.62
C ILE A 397 -8.67 8.60 -14.53
N VAL A 398 -9.28 9.78 -14.66
CA VAL A 398 -10.26 10.29 -13.70
C VAL A 398 -11.50 9.38 -13.62
N ALA A 399 -11.98 8.86 -14.76
CA ALA A 399 -13.13 7.97 -14.79
C ALA A 399 -12.86 6.59 -14.14
N LEU A 400 -11.62 6.10 -14.21
CA LEU A 400 -11.20 4.83 -13.63
C LEU A 400 -10.85 4.93 -12.14
N ALA A 401 -10.50 6.12 -11.66
CA ALA A 401 -9.96 6.32 -10.32
C ALA A 401 -10.87 5.76 -9.20
N PRO A 402 -12.18 6.04 -9.13
CA PRO A 402 -13.04 5.50 -8.07
C PRO A 402 -13.08 3.96 -8.05
N LYS A 403 -13.02 3.32 -9.23
CA LYS A 403 -12.98 1.87 -9.34
C LYS A 403 -11.66 1.30 -8.81
N SER A 404 -10.53 1.99 -9.03
CA SER A 404 -9.24 1.53 -8.54
C SER A 404 -9.11 1.61 -7.03
N LEU A 405 -9.81 2.57 -6.38
CA LEU A 405 -9.94 2.61 -4.92
C LEU A 405 -10.61 1.32 -4.41
N ILE A 406 -11.77 0.97 -4.98
CA ILE A 406 -12.50 -0.26 -4.63
C ILE A 406 -11.64 -1.50 -4.87
N SER A 407 -11.01 -1.59 -6.05
CA SER A 407 -10.16 -2.72 -6.41
C SER A 407 -8.96 -2.88 -5.46
N GLY A 408 -8.31 -1.78 -5.10
CA GLY A 408 -7.20 -1.78 -4.14
C GLY A 408 -7.64 -2.17 -2.73
N THR A 409 -8.77 -1.66 -2.25
CA THR A 409 -9.34 -2.04 -0.95
C THR A 409 -9.65 -3.53 -0.90
N LEU A 410 -10.34 -4.06 -1.92
CA LEU A 410 -10.65 -5.49 -2.02
C LEU A 410 -9.38 -6.34 -2.10
N ALA A 411 -8.35 -5.89 -2.82
CA ALA A 411 -7.06 -6.59 -2.88
C ALA A 411 -6.44 -6.70 -1.49
N THR A 412 -6.40 -5.60 -0.72
CA THR A 412 -5.88 -5.65 0.65
C THR A 412 -6.74 -6.49 1.60
N CYS A 413 -8.07 -6.49 1.42
CA CYS A 413 -8.96 -7.39 2.16
C CYS A 413 -8.67 -8.87 1.86
N MET A 414 -8.46 -9.22 0.59
CA MET A 414 -8.05 -10.57 0.19
C MET A 414 -6.71 -10.95 0.79
N THR A 415 -5.73 -10.06 0.73
CA THR A 415 -4.40 -10.25 1.31
C THR A 415 -4.47 -10.51 2.83
N GLY A 416 -5.25 -9.71 3.57
CA GLY A 416 -5.46 -9.94 5.01
C GLY A 416 -6.20 -11.24 5.33
N THR A 417 -7.17 -11.61 4.49
CA THR A 417 -7.90 -12.89 4.62
C THR A 417 -6.96 -14.08 4.43
N ILE A 418 -6.10 -14.04 3.42
CA ILE A 418 -5.12 -15.10 3.15
C ILE A 418 -4.08 -15.16 4.26
N ALA A 419 -3.63 -14.01 4.77
CA ALA A 419 -2.73 -13.97 5.91
C ALA A 419 -3.34 -14.66 7.14
N GLY A 420 -4.58 -14.30 7.51
CA GLY A 420 -5.29 -14.94 8.62
C GLY A 420 -5.70 -16.40 8.40
N LEU A 421 -5.67 -16.90 7.15
CA LEU A 421 -5.86 -18.32 6.85
C LEU A 421 -4.58 -19.14 7.03
N LEU A 422 -3.41 -18.50 6.95
CA LEU A 422 -2.11 -19.17 6.94
C LEU A 422 -1.24 -18.86 8.18
N SER A 423 -1.67 -17.94 9.04
CA SER A 423 -0.95 -17.51 10.25
C SER A 423 -1.03 -18.53 11.40
N PHE A 424 -0.84 -19.83 11.13
CA PHE A 424 -0.98 -20.91 12.11
C PHE A 424 0.22 -21.85 12.14
#